data_AF-A0A840Y1A6-F1
#
_entry.id   AF-A0A840Y1A6-F1
#
_cell.length_a   1.000
_cell.length_b   1.000
_cell.length_c   1.000
_cell.angle_alpha   90.00
_cell.angle_beta   90.00
_cell.angle_gamma   90.00
#
_symmetry.space_group_name_H-M   'P 1'
#
loop_
_entity.id
_entity.type
_entity.pdbx_description
1 polymer ?
#
loop_
_entity_poly.entity_id
_entity_poly.type
_entity_poly.pdbx_seq_one_letter_code
_entity_poly.pdbx_strand_id
1 'polypeptide(L)'
;MTEAEVYSNLTSVFREVFDDDTLQLTPETTADDVDGWDSAAHVSLVVAAEMRFGLRFRTAELESLHNVGEFAQLIQSKLEAR
;
A
#
# COMPACT_ATOMS: atom_id res chain seq x y z
N MET A 1 -11.70 3.41 9.63
CA MET A 1 -11.53 4.05 8.31
C MET A 1 -12.34 3.27 7.31
N THR A 2 -12.98 3.94 6.37
CA THR A 2 -13.67 3.31 5.24
C THR A 2 -12.67 2.86 4.18
N GLU A 3 -13.08 1.97 3.28
CA GLU A 3 -12.25 1.54 2.14
C GLU A 3 -11.75 2.72 1.30
N ALA A 4 -12.63 3.68 0.99
CA ALA A 4 -12.27 4.89 0.24
C ALA A 4 -11.18 5.72 0.95
N GLU A 5 -11.23 5.83 2.28
CA GLU A 5 -10.18 6.51 3.05
C GLU A 5 -8.86 5.75 3.02
N VAL A 6 -8.89 4.41 3.03
CA VAL A 6 -7.68 3.59 2.91
C VAL A 6 -7.03 3.83 1.55
N TYR A 7 -7.78 3.70 0.44
CA TYR A 7 -7.25 3.97 -0.90
C TYR A 7 -6.72 5.38 -1.07
N SER A 8 -7.39 6.40 -0.52
CA SER A 8 -6.91 7.78 -0.59
C SER A 8 -5.57 7.96 0.12
N ASN A 9 -5.40 7.35 1.30
CA ASN A 9 -4.13 7.40 2.04
C ASN A 9 -3.04 6.57 1.37
N LEU A 10 -3.38 5.38 0.87
CA LEU A 10 -2.48 4.52 0.11
C LEU A 10 -1.99 5.21 -1.15
N THR A 11 -2.88 5.85 -1.90
CA THR A 11 -2.52 6.62 -3.09
C THR A 11 -1.51 7.70 -2.74
N SER A 12 -1.72 8.44 -1.65
CA SER A 12 -0.74 9.44 -1.19
C SER A 12 0.63 8.83 -0.89
N VAL A 13 0.68 7.68 -0.22
CA VAL A 13 1.94 6.96 0.06
C VAL A 13 2.64 6.54 -1.22
N PHE A 14 1.91 5.99 -2.19
CA PHE A 14 2.50 5.60 -3.46
C PHE A 14 3.06 6.81 -4.22
N ARG A 15 2.33 7.93 -4.27
CA ARG A 15 2.81 9.16 -4.92
C ARG A 15 4.11 9.66 -4.29
N GLU A 16 4.20 9.64 -2.96
CA GLU A 16 5.40 10.05 -2.23
C GLU A 16 6.61 9.11 -2.49
N VAL A 17 6.37 7.80 -2.60
CA VAL A 17 7.43 6.80 -2.81
C VAL A 17 7.92 6.77 -4.26
N PHE A 18 7.01 6.94 -5.22
CA PHE A 18 7.31 6.86 -6.65
C PHE A 18 7.53 8.23 -7.31
N ASP A 19 7.38 9.33 -6.56
CA ASP A 19 7.48 10.70 -7.07
C ASP A 19 6.56 10.96 -8.29
N ASP A 20 5.35 10.38 -8.24
CA ASP A 20 4.34 10.49 -9.30
C ASP A 20 3.00 10.99 -8.75
N ASP A 21 2.77 12.30 -8.83
CA ASP A 21 1.52 12.93 -8.38
C ASP A 21 0.27 12.53 -9.19
N THR A 22 0.45 11.93 -10.36
CA THR A 22 -0.65 11.54 -11.26
C THR A 22 -1.19 10.15 -10.97
N LEU A 23 -0.45 9.35 -10.19
CA LEU A 23 -0.80 7.97 -9.89
C LEU A 23 -2.19 7.88 -9.23
N GLN A 24 -3.03 7.00 -9.76
CA GLN A 24 -4.32 6.64 -9.18
C GLN A 24 -4.39 5.13 -8.97
N LEU A 25 -4.52 4.73 -7.71
CA LEU A 25 -4.59 3.33 -7.37
C LEU A 25 -5.98 2.76 -7.61
N THR A 26 -6.01 1.55 -8.17
CA THR A 26 -7.19 0.70 -8.24
C THR A 26 -6.92 -0.60 -7.46
N PRO A 27 -7.95 -1.39 -7.13
CA PRO A 27 -7.75 -2.70 -6.50
C PRO A 27 -6.88 -3.64 -7.34
N GLU A 28 -6.87 -3.46 -8.66
CA GLU A 28 -6.16 -4.29 -9.62
C GLU A 28 -4.71 -3.82 -9.85
N THR A 29 -4.31 -2.63 -9.39
CA THR A 29 -2.95 -2.12 -9.59
C THR A 29 -1.91 -3.07 -8.98
N THR A 30 -0.91 -3.42 -9.79
CA THR A 30 0.21 -4.29 -9.45
C THR A 30 1.56 -3.59 -9.62
N ALA A 31 2.66 -4.27 -9.26
CA ALA A 31 4.01 -3.78 -9.52
C ALA A 31 4.31 -3.54 -11.00
N ASP A 32 3.69 -4.30 -11.91
CA ASP A 32 3.89 -4.13 -13.35
C ASP A 32 3.20 -2.86 -13.90
N ASP A 33 2.24 -2.28 -13.16
CA ASP A 33 1.50 -1.10 -13.57
C ASP A 33 2.15 0.23 -13.13
N VAL A 34 3.13 0.17 -12.21
CA VAL A 34 3.77 1.34 -11.63
C VAL A 34 5.26 1.33 -11.97
N ASP A 35 5.70 2.34 -12.70
CA ASP A 35 7.10 2.47 -13.07
C ASP A 35 8.00 2.62 -11.83
N GLY A 36 9.12 1.90 -11.82
CA GLY A 36 10.03 1.88 -10.67
C GLY A 36 9.55 1.06 -9.46
N TRP A 37 8.43 0.32 -9.55
CA TRP A 37 8.01 -0.58 -8.47
C TRP A 37 8.81 -1.89 -8.46
N ASP A 38 10.01 -1.82 -7.89
CA ASP A 38 10.88 -2.97 -7.62
C ASP A 38 10.85 -3.41 -6.15
N SER A 39 11.75 -4.33 -5.75
CA SER A 39 11.84 -4.83 -4.39
C SER A 39 12.26 -3.78 -3.35
N ALA A 40 13.10 -2.82 -3.73
CA ALA A 40 13.54 -1.74 -2.83
C ALA A 40 12.44 -0.70 -2.63
N ALA A 41 11.74 -0.36 -3.71
CA ALA A 41 10.55 0.49 -3.65
C ALA A 41 9.44 -0.18 -2.84
N HIS A 42 9.23 -1.49 -2.99
CA HIS A 42 8.25 -2.24 -2.20
C HIS A 42 8.54 -2.17 -0.70
N VAL A 43 9.80 -2.30 -0.26
CA VAL A 43 10.17 -2.14 1.16
C VAL A 43 9.88 -0.71 1.63
N SER A 44 10.23 0.30 0.84
CA SER A 44 10.00 1.71 1.17
C SER A 44 8.50 2.01 1.29
N LEU A 45 7.69 1.45 0.38
CA LEU A 45 6.24 1.53 0.39
C LEU A 45 5.65 0.95 1.67
N VAL A 46 6.07 -0.24 2.07
CA VAL A 46 5.60 -0.90 3.29
C VAL A 46 5.90 -0.04 4.52
N VAL A 47 7.12 0.48 4.64
CA VAL A 47 7.52 1.34 5.76
C VAL A 47 6.71 2.64 5.79
N ALA A 48 6.50 3.27 4.64
CA ALA A 48 5.69 4.48 4.53
C ALA A 48 4.22 4.22 4.90
N ALA A 49 3.66 3.08 4.48
CA ALA A 49 2.32 2.66 4.88
C ALA A 49 2.23 2.38 6.38
N GLU A 50 3.20 1.68 6.98
CA GLU A 50 3.25 1.47 8.44
C GLU A 50 3.21 2.80 9.20
N MET A 51 3.99 3.79 8.78
CA MET A 51 3.99 5.12 9.38
C MET A 51 2.66 5.85 9.17
N ARG A 52 2.09 5.79 7.95
CA ARG A 52 0.84 6.49 7.60
C ARG A 52 -0.36 5.97 8.38
N PHE A 53 -0.47 4.65 8.52
CA PHE A 53 -1.61 4.02 9.19
C PHE A 53 -1.34 3.71 10.67
N GLY A 54 -0.10 3.88 11.14
CA GLY A 54 0.31 3.53 12.50
C GLY A 54 0.21 2.02 12.76
N LEU A 55 0.59 1.21 11.77
CA LEU A 55 0.48 -0.24 11.76
C LEU A 55 1.86 -0.91 11.72
N ARG A 56 1.86 -2.23 11.94
CA ARG A 56 3.02 -3.11 11.74
C ARG A 56 2.60 -4.32 10.92
N PHE A 57 3.32 -4.58 9.84
CA PHE A 57 3.14 -5.76 9.00
C PHE A 57 4.21 -6.79 9.29
N ARG A 58 3.84 -8.07 9.22
CA ARG A 58 4.78 -9.19 9.26
C ARG A 58 5.19 -9.54 7.83
N THR A 59 6.42 -9.99 7.65
CA THR A 59 6.92 -10.44 6.33
C THR A 59 5.97 -11.43 5.65
N ALA A 60 5.47 -12.43 6.39
CA ALA A 60 4.54 -13.42 5.85
C ALA A 60 3.19 -12.84 5.37
N GLU A 61 2.76 -11.68 5.89
CA GLU A 61 1.54 -10.99 5.42
C GLU A 61 1.80 -10.23 4.12
N LEU A 62 3.05 -9.80 3.90
CA LEU A 62 3.49 -9.07 2.72
C LEU A 62 3.82 -10.00 1.55
N GLU A 63 4.35 -11.19 1.83
CA GLU A 63 4.64 -12.22 0.83
C GLU A 63 3.40 -12.70 0.07
N SER A 64 2.21 -12.53 0.66
CA SER A 64 0.93 -12.86 0.03
C SER A 64 0.29 -11.71 -0.73
N LEU A 65 0.93 -10.54 -0.82
CA LEU A 65 0.39 -9.37 -1.53
C LEU A 65 0.79 -9.37 -3.01
N HIS A 66 -0.20 -9.44 -3.89
CA HIS A 66 -0.03 -9.43 -5.34
C HIS A 66 -0.49 -8.12 -5.98
N ASN A 67 -1.41 -7.42 -5.34
CA ASN A 67 -1.97 -6.17 -5.84
C ASN A 67 -2.31 -5.22 -4.68
N VAL A 68 -2.64 -3.99 -5.06
CA VAL A 68 -3.00 -2.93 -4.13
C VAL A 68 -4.30 -3.24 -3.38
N GLY A 69 -5.24 -3.97 -3.98
CA GLY A 69 -6.47 -4.40 -3.32
C GLY A 69 -6.24 -5.29 -2.11
N GLU A 70 -5.36 -6.29 -2.23
CA GLU A 70 -4.95 -7.14 -1.12
C GLU A 70 -4.24 -6.33 -0.03
N PHE A 71 -3.45 -5.33 -0.42
CA PHE A 71 -2.77 -4.46 0.54
C PHE A 71 -3.77 -3.58 1.32
N ALA A 72 -4.76 -3.01 0.63
CA ALA A 72 -5.83 -2.23 1.25
C ALA A 72 -6.68 -3.09 2.21
N GLN A 73 -6.97 -4.35 1.84
CA GLN A 73 -7.69 -5.30 2.70
C GLN A 73 -6.89 -5.69 3.94
N LEU A 74 -5.57 -5.90 3.80
CA LEU A 74 -4.68 -6.16 4.93
C LEU A 74 -4.68 -4.98 5.91
N ILE A 75 -4.61 -3.74 5.40
CA ILE A 75 -4.68 -2.53 6.22
C ILE A 75 -6.02 -2.42 6.96
N GLN A 76 -7.15 -2.64 6.27
CA GLN A 76 -8.46 -2.64 6.93
C GLN A 76 -8.52 -3.68 8.05
N SER A 77 -8.13 -4.92 7.75
CA SER A 77 -8.15 -6.01 8.73
C SER A 77 -7.32 -5.68 9.97
N LYS A 78 -6.17 -5.02 9.79
CA LYS A 78 -5.30 -4.58 10.89
C LYS A 78 -5.90 -3.42 11.70
N LEU A 79 -6.59 -2.48 11.04
CA LEU A 79 -7.26 -1.37 11.71
C LEU A 79 -8.47 -1.83 12.53
N GLU A 80 -9.18 -2.86 12.08
CA GLU A 80 -10.31 -3.45 12.81
C GLU A 80 -9.87 -4.32 13.99
N ALA A 81 -8.71 -4.97 13.89
CA ALA A 81 -8.15 -5.81 14.94
C ALA A 81 -7.45 -5.01 16.07
N ARG A 82 -7.42 -3.68 15.99
CA ARG A 82 -6.78 -2.76 16.95
C ARG A 82 -7.74 -2.34 18.05
#